data_AF-A0A1F7LZR1-F1
#
_entry.id   AF-A0A1F7LZR1-F1
#
_cell.length_a   1.000
_cell.length_b   1.000
_cell.length_c   1.000
_cell.angle_alpha   90.00
_cell.angle_beta   90.00
_cell.angle_gamma   90.00
#
_symmetry.space_group_name_H-M   'P 1'
#
loop_
_entity.id
_entity.type
_entity.pdbx_description
1 polymer ?
#
loop_
_entity_poly.entity_id
_entity_poly.type
_entity_poly.pdbx_seq_one_letter_code
_entity_poly.pdbx_strand_id
1 'polypeptide(L)' 'MQRTTIGLDDDILRRLKRRAAAEGRTLQAVVNDLLRSALRPPRREPFTLALRGWEASLRPGVDLLDRDRLFDLMDGR' A
#
# COMPACT_ATOMS: atom_id res chain seq x y z
N MET A 1 -8.60 13.29 -21.54
CA MET A 1 -9.74 12.68 -20.81
C MET A 1 -10.54 11.81 -21.76
N GLN A 2 -11.05 10.68 -21.31
CA GLN A 2 -12.00 9.85 -22.07
C GLN A 2 -13.43 10.13 -21.60
N ARG A 3 -14.40 9.98 -22.50
CA ARG A 3 -15.84 10.18 -22.21
C ARG A 3 -16.49 8.84 -21.96
N THR A 4 -17.13 8.72 -20.79
CA THR A 4 -17.84 7.51 -20.35
C THR A 4 -19.25 7.88 -19.96
N THR A 5 -20.23 7.10 -20.42
CA THR A 5 -21.63 7.22 -19.98
C THR A 5 -21.87 6.20 -18.88
N ILE A 6 -22.35 6.66 -17.71
CA ILE A 6 -22.70 5.81 -16.57
C ILE A 6 -24.14 6.09 -16.15
N GLY A 7 -24.85 5.07 -15.68
CA GLY A 7 -26.14 5.25 -15.01
C GLY A 7 -25.94 5.80 -13.60
N LEU A 8 -26.75 6.77 -13.20
CA LEU A 8 -26.75 7.37 -11.87
C LEU A 8 -28.20 7.54 -11.42
N ASP A 9 -28.49 7.16 -10.19
CA ASP A 9 -29.80 7.44 -9.60
C ASP A 9 -30.05 8.96 -9.51
N ASP A 10 -31.30 9.37 -9.70
CA ASP A 10 -31.68 10.78 -9.74
C ASP A 10 -31.33 11.53 -8.45
N ASP A 11 -31.45 10.87 -7.30
CA ASP A 11 -31.11 11.49 -6.03
C ASP A 11 -29.60 11.72 -5.88
N ILE A 12 -28.77 10.79 -6.36
CA ILE A 12 -27.31 10.92 -6.41
C ILE A 12 -26.94 12.08 -7.33
N LEU A 13 -27.49 12.14 -8.54
CA LEU A 13 -27.22 13.23 -9.48
C LEU A 13 -27.58 14.60 -8.89
N ARG A 14 -28.72 14.71 -8.19
CA ARG A 14 -29.14 15.93 -7.50
C ARG A 14 -28.18 16.33 -6.37
N ARG A 15 -27.69 15.36 -5.58
CA ARG A 15 -26.70 15.61 -4.52
C ARG A 15 -25.37 16.10 -5.09
N LEU A 16 -24.89 15.45 -6.15
CA LEU A 16 -23.64 15.84 -6.82
C LEU A 16 -23.72 17.25 -7.43
N LYS A 17 -24.82 17.60 -8.08
CA LYS A 17 -25.05 18.96 -8.61
C LYS A 17 -25.06 20.02 -7.50
N ARG A 18 -25.76 19.76 -6.39
CA ARG A 18 -25.79 20.67 -5.24
C ARG A 18 -24.39 20.87 -4.65
N ARG A 19 -23.62 19.80 -4.50
CA ARG A 19 -22.24 19.85 -4.02
C ARG A 19 -21.33 20.64 -4.96
N ALA A 20 -21.44 20.39 -6.26
CA ALA A 20 -20.68 21.11 -7.29
C ALA A 20 -20.96 22.62 -7.26
N ALA A 21 -22.25 23.00 -7.15
CA ALA A 21 -22.64 24.41 -7.02
C ALA A 21 -22.12 25.04 -5.72
N ALA A 22 -22.22 24.34 -4.59
CA ALA A 22 -21.73 24.83 -3.30
C ALA A 22 -20.21 25.00 -3.27
N GLU A 23 -19.46 24.11 -3.92
CA GLU A 23 -17.99 24.18 -4.00
C GLU A 23 -17.48 25.10 -5.13
N GLY A 24 -18.36 25.63 -6.01
CA GLY A 24 -17.95 26.41 -7.18
C GLY A 24 -17.19 25.59 -8.23
N ARG A 25 -17.47 24.29 -8.33
CA ARG A 25 -16.74 23.32 -9.17
C ARG A 25 -17.65 22.70 -10.22
N THR A 26 -17.06 22.13 -11.26
CA THR A 26 -17.83 21.37 -12.26
C THR A 26 -18.28 20.03 -11.69
N LEU A 27 -19.44 19.53 -12.14
CA LEU A 27 -19.94 18.19 -11.78
C LEU A 27 -18.89 17.11 -12.08
N GLN A 28 -18.21 17.22 -13.22
CA GLN A 28 -17.13 16.31 -13.63
C GLN A 28 -15.98 16.29 -12.61
N ALA A 29 -15.54 17.45 -12.11
CA ALA A 29 -14.46 17.52 -11.13
C ALA A 29 -14.86 16.85 -9.81
N VAL A 30 -16.09 17.09 -9.34
CA VAL A 30 -16.61 16.46 -8.12
C VAL A 30 -16.71 14.95 -8.29
N VAL A 31 -17.27 14.46 -9.40
CA VAL A 31 -17.41 13.03 -9.69
C VAL A 31 -16.03 12.35 -9.73
N ASN A 32 -15.07 12.92 -10.45
CA ASN A 32 -13.74 12.32 -10.58
C ASN A 32 -12.99 12.25 -9.24
N ASP A 33 -13.13 13.27 -8.38
CA ASP A 33 -12.50 13.25 -7.07
C ASP A 33 -13.13 12.22 -6.13
N LEU A 34 -14.46 12.07 -6.17
CA LEU A 34 -15.16 11.03 -5.42
C LEU A 34 -14.72 9.63 -5.87
N LEU A 35 -14.64 9.40 -7.18
CA LEU A 35 -14.15 8.13 -7.73
C LEU A 35 -12.69 7.88 -7.33
N ARG A 36 -11.81 8.89 -7.39
CA ARG A 36 -10.41 8.75 -6.95
C ARG A 36 -10.32 8.41 -5.47
N SER A 37 -11.14 9.02 -4.63
CA SER A 37 -11.20 8.71 -3.21
C SER A 37 -11.70 7.29 -2.94
N ALA A 38 -12.72 6.83 -3.68
CA ALA A 38 -13.29 5.49 -3.55
C ALA A 38 -12.33 4.38 -4.02
N LEU A 39 -11.52 4.66 -5.04
CA LEU A 39 -10.52 3.74 -5.58
C LEU A 39 -9.18 3.79 -4.83
N ARG A 40 -9.03 4.70 -3.85
CA ARG A 40 -7.78 4.79 -3.08
C ARG A 40 -7.64 3.52 -2.23
N PRO A 41 -6.51 2.80 -2.31
CA PRO A 41 -6.30 1.62 -1.47
C PRO A 41 -6.44 2.03 0.01
N PRO A 42 -6.95 1.12 0.87
CA PRO A 42 -7.00 1.40 2.29
C PRO A 42 -5.60 1.78 2.77
N ARG A 43 -5.52 2.82 3.62
CA ARG A 43 -4.24 3.16 4.26
C ARG A 43 -3.78 1.90 4.99
N ARG A 44 -2.59 1.40 4.64
CA ARG A 44 -1.94 0.35 5.42
C ARG A 44 -1.80 0.88 6.83
N GLU A 45 -2.32 0.14 7.80
CA GLU A 45 -2.05 0.46 9.20
C GLU A 45 -0.54 0.42 9.43
N PRO A 46 0.00 1.30 10.29
CA PRO A 46 1.39 1.20 10.71
C PRO A 46 1.60 -0.20 11.30
N PHE A 47 2.48 -1.00 10.70
CA PHE A 47 2.85 -2.28 11.28
C PHE A 47 4.08 -2.07 12.16
N THR A 48 4.03 -2.61 13.38
CA THR A 48 5.21 -2.68 14.23
C THR A 48 5.94 -3.98 13.92
N LEU A 49 7.15 -3.88 13.37
CA LEU A 49 7.99 -5.04 13.13
C LEU A 49 8.56 -5.54 14.45
N ALA A 50 7.98 -6.61 15.00
CA ALA A 50 8.50 -7.32 16.15
C ALA A 50 9.45 -8.45 15.69
N LEU A 51 10.68 -8.09 15.32
CA LEU A 51 11.70 -9.09 15.03
C LEU A 51 12.01 -9.87 16.32
N ARG A 52 11.75 -11.17 16.32
CA ARG A 52 12.29 -12.05 17.35
C ARG A 52 13.73 -12.33 16.97
N GLY A 53 14.66 -11.75 17.73
CA GLY A 53 16.07 -12.08 17.63
C GLY A 53 16.31 -13.54 18.01
N TRP A 54 17.49 -14.04 17.64
CA TRP A 54 18.01 -15.32 18.08
C TRP A 54 19.34 -15.05 18.80
N GLU A 55 19.57 -15.74 19.90
CA GLU A 55 20.86 -15.74 20.55
C GLU A 55 21.73 -16.82 19.91
N ALA A 56 22.94 -16.45 19.51
CA ALA A 56 23.96 -17.41 19.12
C ALA A 56 25.32 -16.96 19.60
N SER A 57 26.18 -17.95 19.82
CA SER A 57 27.59 -17.77 20.11
C SER A 57 28.42 -18.21 18.90
N LEU A 58 29.55 -17.55 18.72
CA LEU A 58 30.57 -17.99 17.78
C LEU A 58 31.10 -19.36 18.22
N ARG A 59 31.02 -20.34 17.31
CA ARG A 59 31.70 -21.61 17.51
C ARG A 59 33.22 -21.37 17.43
N PRO A 60 34.02 -21.82 18.41
CA PRO A 60 35.47 -21.69 18.36
C PRO A 60 36.04 -22.29 17.07
N GLY A 61 36.96 -21.57 16.41
CA GLY A 61 37.57 -22.01 15.15
C GLY A 61 36.75 -21.72 13.88
N VAL A 62 35.56 -21.11 14.01
CA VAL A 62 34.75 -20.66 12.87
C VAL A 62 34.99 -19.18 12.63
N ASP A 63 35.56 -18.86 11.47
CA ASP A 63 35.65 -17.48 10.98
C ASP A 63 34.43 -17.17 10.12
N LEU A 64 33.57 -16.26 10.57
CA LEU A 64 32.36 -15.84 9.84
C LEU A 64 32.67 -14.93 8.65
N LEU A 65 33.88 -14.38 8.57
CA LEU A 65 34.32 -13.52 7.47
C LEU A 65 34.92 -14.33 6.32
N ASP A 66 35.27 -15.59 6.57
CA ASP A 66 35.71 -16.54 5.56
C ASP A 66 34.50 -17.30 5.00
N ARG A 67 33.94 -16.77 3.91
CA ARG A 67 32.75 -17.32 3.25
C ARG A 67 32.92 -18.82 2.98
N ASP A 68 34.00 -19.21 2.33
CA ASP A 68 34.14 -20.57 1.79
C ASP A 68 34.25 -21.58 2.94
N ARG A 69 35.05 -21.29 3.98
CA ARG A 69 35.11 -22.13 5.19
C ARG A 69 33.79 -22.20 5.95
N LEU A 70 33.04 -21.10 6.03
CA LEU A 70 31.76 -21.08 6.70
C LEU A 70 30.74 -21.99 5.99
N PHE A 71 30.68 -21.94 4.66
CA PHE A 71 29.79 -22.81 3.89
C PHE A 71 30.21 -24.28 3.96
N ASP A 72 31.51 -24.60 3.91
CA ASP A 72 31.99 -25.97 4.11
C ASP A 72 31.55 -26.57 5.46
N LEU A 73 31.54 -25.75 6.53
CA LEU A 73 31.09 -26.15 7.87
C LEU A 73 29.56 -26.29 7.98
N MET A 74 28.80 -25.50 7.22
CA MET A 74 27.34 -25.49 7.25
C MET A 74 26.73 -26.60 6.37
N ASP A 75 27.36 -26.91 5.23
CA ASP A 75 26.88 -27.91 4.27
C ASP A 75 27.30 -29.35 4.62
N GLY A 76 28.13 -29.52 5.66
CA GLY A 76 28.33 -30.76 6.41
C GLY A 76 28.37 -32.05 5.59
N ARG A 77 29.57 -32.44 5.16
CA ARG A 77 29.99 -33.85 5.26
C ARG A 77 30.73 -34.05 6.57
#